data_AF-A0A7J8WGE5-F1
#
_entry.id   AF-A0A7J8WGE5-F1
#
_cell.length_a   1.000
_cell.length_b   1.000
_cell.length_c   1.000
_cell.angle_alpha   90.00
_cell.angle_beta   90.00
_cell.angle_gamma   90.00
#
_symmetry.space_group_name_H-M   'P 1'
#
loop_
_entity.id
_entity.type
_entity.pdbx_description
1 polymer ?
#
loop_
_entity_poly.entity_id
_entity_poly.type
_entity_poly.pdbx_seq_one_letter_code
_entity_poly.pdbx_strand_id
1 'polypeptide(L)'
;FQQTPYEDPVIRTVILNEYFQNPNAWHVKVSLVNFATVKMHQSDRVLRKFGFRQSILVAPEALDNHHKIDLRQLHTNWLRFWSYYIQIWEDRYDYIPTREPIIIPELACVPEYMPWFRIHGKPYLLSAEERQQQLRVQRERRGPLNPR
;
A
#
# COMPACT_ATOMS: atom_id res chain seq x y z
N PHE A 1 7.25 -18.04 -11.09
CA PHE A 1 8.24 -17.17 -10.43
C PHE A 1 7.80 -16.96 -8.99
N GLN A 2 8.44 -17.63 -8.03
CA GLN A 2 8.16 -17.44 -6.61
C GLN A 2 9.36 -16.69 -6.02
N GLN A 3 9.19 -15.42 -5.69
CA GLN A 3 10.21 -14.68 -4.97
C GLN A 3 10.19 -15.18 -3.52
N THR A 4 11.36 -15.50 -2.96
CA THR A 4 11.53 -15.77 -1.54
C THR A 4 11.96 -14.47 -0.87
N PRO A 5 11.04 -13.72 -0.24
CA PRO A 5 11.39 -12.45 0.38
C PRO A 5 12.24 -12.70 1.64
N TYR A 6 13.21 -11.82 1.89
CA TYR A 6 14.05 -11.82 3.10
C TYR A 6 14.96 -13.05 3.30
N GLU A 7 15.50 -13.61 2.21
CA GLU A 7 16.48 -14.70 2.27
C GLU A 7 17.86 -14.28 2.80
N ASP A 8 18.14 -12.99 2.87
CA ASP A 8 19.39 -12.47 3.41
C ASP A 8 19.55 -12.88 4.89
N PRO A 9 20.62 -13.60 5.27
CA PRO A 9 20.85 -14.03 6.64
C PRO A 9 20.83 -12.89 7.66
N VAL A 10 21.32 -11.70 7.29
CA VAL A 10 21.32 -10.52 8.17
C VAL A 10 19.90 -9.99 8.37
N ILE A 11 19.06 -10.06 7.34
CA ILE A 11 17.65 -9.64 7.46
C ILE A 11 16.84 -10.67 8.25
N ARG A 12 17.17 -11.96 8.11
CA ARG A 12 16.51 -13.04 8.87
C ARG A 12 16.69 -12.90 10.39
N THR A 13 17.81 -12.35 10.87
CA THR A 13 18.04 -12.18 12.31
C THR A 13 17.14 -11.12 12.96
N VAL A 14 16.65 -10.15 12.19
CA VAL A 14 15.79 -9.07 12.69
C VAL A 14 14.29 -9.33 12.51
N ILE A 15 13.93 -10.37 11.75
CA ILE A 15 12.54 -10.79 11.57
C ILE A 15 12.20 -11.84 12.63
N LEU A 16 11.13 -11.59 13.39
CA LEU A 16 10.61 -12.55 14.36
C LEU A 16 10.25 -13.87 13.69
N ASN A 17 10.65 -14.99 14.31
CA ASN A 17 10.49 -16.33 13.74
C ASN A 17 9.03 -16.66 13.37
N GLU A 18 8.05 -16.10 14.11
CA GLU A 18 6.62 -16.25 13.83
C GLU A 18 6.22 -15.85 12.40
N TYR A 19 6.89 -14.85 11.81
CA TYR A 19 6.61 -14.38 10.44
C TYR A 19 7.16 -15.32 9.36
N PHE A 20 8.14 -16.16 9.71
CA PHE A 20 8.58 -17.26 8.83
C PHE A 20 7.63 -18.45 8.93
N GLN A 21 7.05 -18.71 10.11
CA GLN A 21 6.07 -19.79 10.31
C GLN A 21 4.71 -19.47 9.70
N ASN A 22 4.31 -18.19 9.68
CA ASN A 22 3.06 -17.75 9.09
C ASN A 22 3.30 -16.75 7.95
N PRO A 23 3.51 -17.25 6.71
CA PRO A 23 3.77 -16.38 5.57
C PRO A 23 2.56 -15.50 5.19
N ASN A 24 1.36 -15.74 5.75
CA ASN A 24 0.22 -14.87 5.52
C ASN A 24 0.43 -13.47 6.07
N ALA A 25 1.27 -13.31 7.10
CA ALA A 25 1.59 -12.01 7.68
C ALA A 25 2.26 -11.04 6.68
N TRP A 26 2.88 -11.55 5.61
CA TRP A 26 3.43 -10.71 4.54
C TRP A 26 2.36 -10.16 3.59
N HIS A 27 1.20 -10.80 3.56
CA HIS A 27 0.15 -10.55 2.59
C HIS A 27 -1.03 -9.74 3.16
N VAL A 28 -1.06 -9.43 4.46
CA VAL A 28 -2.16 -8.67 5.07
C VAL A 28 -2.23 -7.24 4.52
N LYS A 29 -3.44 -6.72 4.31
CA LYS A 29 -3.68 -5.33 3.90
C LYS A 29 -4.11 -4.51 5.11
N VAL A 30 -3.15 -3.93 5.82
CA VAL A 30 -3.38 -3.27 7.11
C VAL A 30 -2.56 -1.99 7.26
N SER A 31 -2.85 -1.19 8.27
CA SER A 31 -2.03 -0.04 8.65
C SER A 31 -0.81 -0.46 9.45
N LEU A 32 0.36 0.01 9.06
CA LEU A 32 1.58 0.01 9.86
C LEU A 32 1.63 1.26 10.72
N VAL A 33 1.63 1.08 12.03
CA VAL A 33 1.72 2.16 13.01
C VAL A 33 3.18 2.30 13.45
N ASN A 34 3.79 3.46 13.23
CA ASN A 34 5.09 3.82 13.76
C ASN A 34 4.97 5.13 14.52
N PHE A 35 4.77 5.01 15.84
CA PHE A 35 4.61 6.10 16.80
C PHE A 35 3.57 7.12 16.33
N ALA A 36 4.03 8.23 15.75
CA ALA A 36 3.19 9.34 15.34
C ALA A 36 2.76 9.26 13.85
N THR A 37 3.15 8.20 13.13
CA THR A 37 2.79 8.00 11.72
C THR A 37 2.07 6.67 11.51
N VAL A 38 1.10 6.69 10.61
CA VAL A 38 0.44 5.49 10.09
C VAL A 38 0.64 5.43 8.58
N LYS A 39 0.98 4.25 8.07
CA LYS A 39 1.11 3.97 6.63
C LYS A 39 0.36 2.70 6.27
N MET A 40 -0.45 2.73 5.22
CA MET A 40 -1.07 1.51 4.73
C MET A 40 -0.02 0.58 4.11
N HIS A 41 0.03 -0.66 4.59
CA HIS A 41 0.62 -1.80 3.90
C HIS A 41 -0.36 -2.33 2.87
N GLN A 42 -0.19 -1.92 1.60
CA GLN A 42 -1.06 -2.28 0.49
C GLN A 42 -0.51 -3.51 -0.26
N SER A 43 -0.50 -4.66 0.44
CA SER A 43 0.00 -5.94 -0.07
C SER A 43 -0.75 -6.43 -1.33
N ASP A 44 -2.03 -6.07 -1.45
CA ASP A 44 -2.91 -6.37 -2.58
C ASP A 44 -2.39 -5.82 -3.92
N ARG A 45 -1.49 -4.84 -3.90
CA ARG A 45 -0.88 -4.22 -5.09
C ARG A 45 0.31 -4.98 -5.67
N VAL A 46 0.85 -5.92 -4.91
CA VAL A 46 2.06 -6.65 -5.26
C VAL A 46 1.88 -8.16 -5.14
N LEU A 47 0.63 -8.63 -5.23
CA LEU A 47 0.25 -10.05 -5.19
C LEU A 47 1.07 -10.90 -6.16
N ARG A 48 1.42 -10.34 -7.33
CA ARG A 48 2.27 -11.02 -8.31
C ARG A 48 3.65 -11.40 -7.79
N LYS A 49 4.26 -10.60 -6.90
CA LYS A 49 5.57 -10.93 -6.29
C LYS A 49 5.48 -12.16 -5.40
N PHE A 50 4.30 -12.39 -4.83
CA PHE A 50 3.99 -13.50 -3.95
C PHE A 50 3.39 -14.71 -4.70
N GLY A 51 3.38 -14.68 -6.04
CA GLY A 51 2.84 -15.78 -6.85
C GLY A 51 1.32 -15.82 -6.98
N PHE A 52 0.64 -14.70 -6.67
CA PHE A 52 -0.81 -14.57 -6.80
C PHE A 52 -1.20 -13.65 -7.96
N ARG A 53 -2.33 -13.94 -8.59
CA ARG A 53 -2.89 -13.20 -9.71
C ARG A 53 -3.24 -11.77 -9.28
N GLN A 54 -2.82 -10.80 -10.07
CA GLN A 54 -3.04 -9.39 -9.80
C GLN A 54 -4.39 -8.94 -10.37
N SER A 55 -5.31 -8.52 -9.50
CA SER A 55 -6.59 -7.90 -9.87
C SER A 55 -6.46 -6.38 -10.03
N ILE A 56 -7.49 -5.73 -10.62
CA ILE A 56 -7.62 -4.27 -10.58
C ILE A 56 -7.89 -3.85 -9.15
N LEU A 57 -7.12 -2.88 -8.70
CA LEU A 57 -7.20 -2.37 -7.35
C LEU A 57 -8.37 -1.40 -7.21
N VAL A 58 -9.07 -1.49 -6.09
CA VAL A 58 -9.80 -0.34 -5.56
C VAL A 58 -8.78 0.79 -5.31
N ALA A 59 -9.22 2.04 -5.45
CA ALA A 59 -8.38 3.21 -5.17
C ALA A 59 -7.68 3.03 -3.80
N PRO A 60 -6.40 3.46 -3.67
CA PRO A 60 -5.70 3.35 -2.41
C PRO A 60 -6.52 4.02 -1.33
N GLU A 61 -6.54 3.43 -0.15
CA GLU A 61 -7.00 4.14 1.02
C GLU A 61 -6.05 5.33 1.25
N ALA A 62 -6.57 6.52 0.99
CA ALA A 62 -5.81 7.75 1.10
C ALA A 62 -5.70 8.13 2.58
N LEU A 63 -4.51 7.96 3.16
CA LEU A 63 -4.20 8.44 4.50
C LEU A 63 -3.78 9.93 4.50
N ASP A 64 -4.15 10.70 3.47
CA ASP A 64 -3.74 12.10 3.28
C ASP A 64 -4.08 12.99 4.48
N ASN A 65 -5.17 12.69 5.20
CA ASN A 65 -5.52 13.41 6.42
C ASN A 65 -4.66 13.01 7.62
N HIS A 66 -4.19 11.77 7.68
CA HIS A 66 -3.29 11.27 8.72
C HIS A 66 -1.86 11.82 8.56
N HIS A 67 -1.46 12.16 7.33
CA HIS A 67 -0.18 12.82 7.06
C HIS A 67 -0.14 14.31 7.43
N LYS A 68 -1.28 14.91 7.80
CA LYS A 68 -1.36 16.30 8.27
C LYS A 68 -1.16 16.45 9.77
N ILE A 69 -0.97 15.33 10.48
CA ILE A 69 -0.77 15.34 11.93
C ILE A 69 0.63 15.89 12.22
N ASP A 70 0.67 16.96 13.01
CA ASP A 70 1.91 17.55 13.48
C ASP A 70 2.54 16.66 14.58
N LEU A 71 3.73 16.13 14.28
CA LEU A 71 4.50 15.26 15.19
C LEU A 71 4.99 15.99 16.46
N ARG A 72 4.81 17.32 16.55
CA ARG A 72 5.18 18.16 17.71
C ARG A 72 4.20 18.09 18.87
N GLN A 73 3.11 17.34 18.76
CA GLN A 73 2.15 17.17 19.85
C GLN A 73 2.70 16.22 20.94
N LEU A 74 3.50 16.79 21.86
CA LEU A 74 4.22 16.08 22.92
C LEU A 74 3.31 15.38 23.96
N HIS A 75 2.01 15.72 24.01
CA HIS A 75 1.07 15.18 24.99
C HIS A 75 -0.01 14.27 24.38
N THR A 76 0.10 13.92 23.10
CA THR A 76 -0.86 13.04 22.45
C THR A 76 -0.62 11.59 22.87
N ASN A 77 -1.63 10.97 23.47
CA ASN A 77 -1.62 9.53 23.70
C ASN A 77 -1.81 8.81 22.36
N TRP A 78 -0.71 8.47 21.69
CA TRP A 78 -0.70 7.83 20.39
C TRP A 78 -1.38 6.46 20.38
N LEU A 79 -1.33 5.71 21.49
CA LEU A 79 -2.04 4.43 21.60
C LEU A 79 -3.55 4.62 21.50
N ARG A 80 -4.08 5.64 22.19
CA ARG A 80 -5.51 5.98 22.08
C ARG A 80 -5.84 6.59 20.73
N PHE A 81 -4.99 7.49 20.25
CA PHE A 81 -5.18 8.21 18.99
C PHE A 81 -5.24 7.25 17.78
N TRP A 82 -4.37 6.23 17.77
CA TRP A 82 -4.30 5.22 16.72
C TRP A 82 -5.02 3.91 17.05
N SER A 83 -5.85 3.89 18.10
CA SER A 83 -6.55 2.69 18.58
C SER A 83 -7.26 1.90 17.47
N TYR A 84 -7.92 2.60 16.55
CA TYR A 84 -8.55 1.98 15.38
C TYR A 84 -7.56 1.19 14.51
N TYR A 85 -6.39 1.77 14.19
CA TYR A 85 -5.38 1.11 13.37
C TYR A 85 -4.61 0.03 14.12
N ILE A 86 -4.42 0.21 15.42
CA ILE A 86 -3.86 -0.83 16.30
C ILE A 86 -4.80 -2.04 16.30
N GLN A 87 -6.10 -1.83 16.42
CA GLN A 87 -7.07 -2.93 16.36
C GLN A 87 -7.02 -3.65 15.02
N ILE A 88 -6.99 -2.94 13.89
CA ILE A 88 -6.81 -3.55 12.56
C ILE A 88 -5.51 -4.38 12.49
N TRP A 89 -4.45 -3.95 13.16
CA TRP A 89 -3.20 -4.71 13.21
C TRP A 89 -3.30 -5.96 14.09
N GLU A 90 -4.01 -5.90 15.21
CA GLU A 90 -4.29 -7.08 16.03
C GLU A 90 -5.12 -8.10 15.25
N ASP A 91 -6.16 -7.62 14.56
CA ASP A 91 -7.07 -8.42 13.72
C ASP A 91 -6.51 -8.65 12.30
N ARG A 92 -5.21 -8.44 12.07
CA ARG A 92 -4.59 -8.36 10.73
C ARG A 92 -4.88 -9.54 9.80
N TYR A 93 -5.08 -10.73 10.36
CA TYR A 93 -5.34 -11.93 9.57
C TYR A 93 -6.74 -11.95 8.94
N ASP A 94 -7.68 -11.14 9.43
CA ASP A 94 -8.98 -10.93 8.82
C ASP A 94 -8.89 -10.04 7.55
N TYR A 95 -7.78 -9.32 7.40
CA TYR A 95 -7.51 -8.40 6.29
C TYR A 95 -6.57 -9.01 5.23
N ILE A 96 -6.51 -10.34 5.12
CA ILE A 96 -5.80 -10.99 4.02
C ILE A 96 -6.62 -10.80 2.73
N PRO A 97 -6.04 -10.23 1.66
CA PRO A 97 -6.74 -10.08 0.39
C PRO A 97 -7.17 -11.42 -0.20
N THR A 98 -8.21 -11.41 -1.02
CA THR A 98 -8.53 -12.55 -1.89
C THR A 98 -7.32 -12.86 -2.78
N ARG A 99 -6.91 -14.13 -2.81
CA ARG A 99 -5.71 -14.60 -3.50
C ARG A 99 -6.07 -15.74 -4.44
N GLU A 100 -5.72 -15.59 -5.70
CA GLU A 100 -5.78 -16.66 -6.70
C GLU A 100 -4.34 -17.01 -7.10
N PRO A 101 -3.88 -18.26 -6.96
CA PRO A 101 -2.53 -18.64 -7.35
C PRO A 101 -2.33 -18.52 -8.86
N ILE A 102 -1.14 -18.10 -9.28
CA ILE A 102 -0.78 -18.05 -10.71
C ILE A 102 -0.43 -19.47 -11.16
N ILE A 103 -1.34 -20.10 -11.91
CA ILE A 103 -1.11 -21.44 -12.48
C ILE A 103 -0.28 -21.36 -13.77
N ILE A 104 -0.52 -20.31 -14.56
CA ILE A 104 0.11 -20.08 -15.87
C ILE A 104 0.61 -18.62 -15.91
N PRO A 105 1.87 -18.33 -16.30
CA PRO A 105 2.44 -16.97 -16.28
C PRO A 105 1.61 -15.92 -17.03
N GLU A 106 0.95 -16.31 -18.12
CA GLU A 106 0.09 -15.47 -18.96
C GLU A 106 -1.16 -14.99 -18.19
N LEU A 107 -1.57 -15.71 -17.14
CA LEU A 107 -2.69 -15.38 -16.27
C LEU A 107 -2.25 -14.65 -14.99
N ALA A 108 -1.01 -14.14 -14.94
CA ALA A 108 -0.48 -13.41 -13.78
C ALA A 108 -1.27 -12.15 -13.41
N CYS A 109 -2.03 -11.58 -14.36
CA CYS A 109 -2.91 -10.44 -14.13
C CYS A 109 -4.28 -10.70 -14.77
N VAL A 110 -5.32 -10.01 -14.29
CA VAL A 110 -6.57 -9.90 -15.06
C VAL A 110 -6.31 -9.10 -16.35
N PRO A 111 -6.96 -9.42 -17.49
CA PRO A 111 -6.70 -8.75 -18.77
C PRO A 111 -6.78 -7.22 -18.71
N GLU A 112 -7.66 -6.70 -17.86
CA GLU A 112 -7.94 -5.28 -17.68
C GLU A 112 -6.86 -4.56 -16.83
N TYR A 113 -6.03 -5.32 -16.10
CA TYR A 113 -5.04 -4.76 -15.19
C TYR A 113 -3.96 -3.95 -15.90
N MET A 114 -3.37 -4.47 -16.98
CA MET A 114 -2.27 -3.77 -17.67
C MET A 114 -2.73 -2.45 -18.32
N PRO A 115 -3.90 -2.39 -19.00
CA PRO A 115 -4.52 -1.12 -19.41
C PRO A 115 -4.74 -0.16 -18.24
N TRP A 116 -5.35 -0.64 -17.14
CA TRP A 116 -5.60 0.16 -15.95
C TRP A 116 -4.29 0.73 -15.36
N PHE A 117 -3.26 -0.11 -15.20
CA PHE A 117 -1.98 0.28 -14.62
C PHE A 117 -1.26 1.34 -15.47
N ARG A 118 -1.36 1.27 -16.80
CA ARG A 118 -0.78 2.29 -17.69
C ARG A 118 -1.45 3.67 -17.53
N ILE A 119 -2.72 3.70 -17.17
CA ILE A 119 -3.50 4.92 -16.96
C ILE A 119 -3.30 5.45 -15.53
N HIS A 120 -3.37 4.56 -14.53
CA HIS A 120 -3.48 4.92 -13.11
C HIS A 120 -2.24 4.60 -12.26
N GLY A 121 -1.31 3.78 -12.75
CA GLY A 121 -0.10 3.38 -12.02
C GLY A 121 1.03 4.41 -12.07
N LYS A 122 0.95 5.37 -12.99
CA LYS A 122 1.97 6.41 -13.21
C LYS A 122 2.18 7.40 -12.04
N PRO A 123 1.18 7.83 -11.25
CA PRO A 123 1.39 8.80 -10.17
C PRO A 123 2.46 8.37 -9.15
N TYR A 124 2.74 7.07 -9.03
CA TYR A 124 3.65 6.50 -8.05
C TYR A 124 5.03 6.11 -8.62
N LEU A 125 5.20 6.19 -9.94
CA LEU A 125 6.49 5.98 -10.62
C LEU A 125 7.19 7.29 -10.98
N LEU A 126 6.46 8.41 -10.88
CA LEU A 126 6.96 9.73 -11.19
C LEU A 126 7.74 10.32 -10.02
N SER A 127 8.85 11.00 -10.33
CA SER A 127 9.62 11.76 -9.36
C SER A 127 8.72 12.81 -8.66
N ALA A 128 9.18 13.35 -7.52
CA ALA A 128 8.42 14.40 -6.83
C ALA A 128 8.13 15.62 -7.75
N GLU A 129 9.06 15.92 -8.65
CA GLU A 129 8.99 17.00 -9.63
C GLU A 129 7.94 16.70 -10.70
N GLU A 130 7.95 15.48 -11.24
CA GLU A 130 6.99 15.04 -12.24
C GLU A 130 5.55 14.98 -11.69
N ARG A 131 5.40 14.63 -10.41
CA ARG A 131 4.11 14.71 -9.69
C ARG A 131 3.61 16.14 -9.55
N GLN A 132 4.48 17.08 -9.18
CA GLN A 132 4.13 18.52 -9.10
C GLN A 132 3.73 19.08 -10.47
N GLN A 133 4.44 18.70 -11.52
CA GLN A 133 4.15 19.16 -12.87
C GLN A 133 2.78 18.65 -13.36
N GLN A 134 2.44 17.38 -13.08
CA GLN A 134 1.10 16.86 -13.42
C GLN A 134 -0.02 17.55 -12.65
N LEU A 135 0.17 17.86 -11.37
CA LEU A 135 -0.80 18.63 -10.58
C LEU A 135 -0.99 20.05 -11.13
N ARG A 136 0.09 20.71 -11.58
CA ARG A 136 0.01 22.02 -12.28
C ARG A 136 -0.78 21.91 -13.57
N VAL A 137 -0.46 20.94 -14.43
CA VAL A 137 -1.18 20.70 -15.69
C VAL A 137 -2.66 20.39 -15.45
N GLN A 138 -3.01 19.63 -14.43
CA GLN A 138 -4.42 19.38 -14.09
C GLN A 138 -5.15 20.63 -13.58
N ARG A 139 -4.47 21.50 -12.82
CA ARG A 139 -5.05 22.78 -12.37
C ARG A 139 -5.25 23.76 -13.52
N GLU A 140 -4.36 23.78 -14.50
CA GLU A 140 -4.49 24.61 -15.71
C GLU A 140 -5.62 24.10 -16.63
N ARG A 141 -5.83 22.78 -16.70
CA ARG A 141 -6.94 22.17 -17.45
C ARG A 141 -8.31 22.41 -16.82
N ARG A 142 -8.37 22.51 -15.49
CA ARG A 142 -9.55 22.97 -14.77
C ARG A 142 -9.53 24.51 -14.79
N GLY A 143 -9.83 25.10 -15.94
CA GLY A 143 -9.97 26.55 -16.08
C GLY A 143 -10.89 27.13 -14.99
N PRO A 144 -10.80 28.44 -14.71
CA PRO A 144 -11.50 29.05 -13.59
C PRO A 144 -13.00 28.75 -13.64
N LEU A 145 -13.52 28.15 -12.57
CA LEU A 145 -14.94 28.03 -12.29
C LEU A 145 -15.49 29.42 -11.92
N ASN A 146 -15.53 30.32 -12.90
CA ASN A 146 -16.41 31.49 -13.01
C ASN A 146 -15.94 32.38 -14.16
N PRO A 147 -16.65 32.43 -15.29
CA PRO A 147 -16.58 33.57 -16.18
C PRO A 147 -17.29 34.76 -15.51
N ARG A 148 -16.65 35.94 -15.57
CA ARG A 148 -17.27 37.22 -15.23
C ARG A 148 -18.31 37.60 -16.28
#